data_AF-A0A937XFK5-F1
#
_entry.id   AF-A0A937XFK5-F1
#
_cell.length_a   1.000
_cell.length_b   1.000
_cell.length_c   1.000
_cell.angle_alpha   90.00
_cell.angle_beta   90.00
_cell.angle_gamma   90.00
#
_symmetry.space_group_name_H-M   'P 1'
#
loop_
_entity.id
_entity.type
_entity.pdbx_description
1 polymer ?
#
loop_
_entity_poly.entity_id
_entity_poly.type
_entity_poly.pdbx_seq_one_letter_code
_entity_poly.pdbx_strand_id
1 'polypeptide(L)'
;MVATADKPRLLLVDFENVQQVELARLDDSYRVIIFVGADQKSVPFDLVTRAQQLGSRVEWQKITGNGSNALDFFIAFQLGRVFDKSPRPECTILSRDKGFDPLVRFLNSGAMKCRRITSLGELHHKAVTAAPSVPAAEEPKLKRVVEVLGNLEKRGRPRKRKTLSQAISAMFQKRIPTQEVERIIATMLARRLITEAHNAITYEF
;
A
#
# COMPACT_ATOMS: atom_id res chain seq x y z
N MET A 1 -7.87 -30.99 -9.90
CA MET A 1 -7.77 -29.52 -9.73
C MET A 1 -7.27 -29.27 -8.32
N VAL A 2 -6.02 -28.82 -8.15
CA VAL A 2 -5.48 -28.49 -6.83
C VAL A 2 -6.08 -27.14 -6.44
N ALA A 3 -6.92 -27.13 -5.41
CA ALA A 3 -7.37 -25.90 -4.79
C ALA A 3 -6.14 -25.08 -4.37
N THR A 4 -5.98 -23.88 -4.93
CA THR A 4 -5.01 -22.93 -4.43
C THR A 4 -5.40 -22.62 -2.99
N ALA A 5 -4.67 -23.17 -2.02
CA ALA A 5 -4.84 -22.80 -0.62
C ALA A 5 -4.67 -21.29 -0.53
N ASP A 6 -5.78 -20.58 -0.26
CA ASP A 6 -5.78 -19.13 -0.20
C ASP A 6 -4.83 -18.71 0.92
N LYS A 7 -3.91 -17.80 0.63
CA LYS A 7 -2.90 -17.39 1.61
C LYS A 7 -3.61 -16.65 2.74
N PRO A 8 -3.41 -17.06 4.01
CA PRO A 8 -4.05 -16.38 5.13
C PRO A 8 -3.61 -14.92 5.18
N ARG A 9 -4.58 -14.01 5.17
CA ARG A 9 -4.36 -12.56 5.26
C ARG A 9 -4.52 -12.13 6.71
N LEU A 10 -3.65 -11.24 7.16
CA LEU A 10 -3.70 -10.72 8.53
C LEU A 10 -4.04 -9.23 8.52
N LEU A 11 -5.10 -8.87 9.23
CA LEU A 11 -5.46 -7.49 9.54
C LEU A 11 -5.04 -7.17 10.98
N LEU A 12 -4.20 -6.16 11.16
CA LEU A 12 -3.80 -5.63 12.47
C LEU A 12 -4.50 -4.29 12.65
N VAL A 13 -5.39 -4.20 13.64
CA VAL A 13 -6.20 -3.01 13.90
C VAL A 13 -5.62 -2.23 15.05
N ASP A 14 -5.25 -0.99 14.78
CA ASP A 14 -4.95 0.03 15.78
C ASP A 14 -6.27 0.64 16.26
N PHE A 15 -6.77 0.14 17.38
CA PHE A 15 -8.06 0.57 17.93
C PHE A 15 -7.99 1.92 18.67
N GLU A 16 -6.80 2.40 19.02
CA GLU A 16 -6.64 3.77 19.54
C GLU A 16 -6.96 4.78 18.44
N ASN A 17 -6.47 4.51 17.22
CA ASN A 17 -6.61 5.41 16.10
C ASN A 17 -7.91 5.20 15.29
N VAL A 18 -8.40 3.96 15.15
CA VAL A 18 -9.58 3.62 14.35
C VAL A 18 -10.61 2.85 15.17
N GLN A 19 -11.60 3.57 15.70
CA GLN A 19 -12.65 2.99 16.53
C GLN A 19 -13.85 2.44 15.74
N GLN A 20 -14.04 2.89 14.49
CA GLN A 20 -15.08 2.40 13.61
C GLN A 20 -14.54 1.30 12.71
N VAL A 21 -14.75 0.04 13.13
CA VAL A 21 -14.22 -1.15 12.44
C VAL A 21 -15.37 -1.98 11.88
N GLU A 22 -15.57 -1.90 10.56
CA GLU A 22 -16.61 -2.62 9.80
C GLU A 22 -16.19 -4.08 9.47
N LEU A 23 -16.04 -4.92 10.50
CA LEU A 23 -15.55 -6.31 10.36
C LEU A 23 -16.36 -7.19 9.39
N ALA A 24 -17.63 -6.87 9.15
CA ALA A 24 -18.50 -7.59 8.22
C ALA A 24 -18.03 -7.53 6.74
N ARG A 25 -17.05 -6.67 6.43
CA ARG A 25 -16.47 -6.55 5.08
C ARG A 25 -15.37 -7.57 4.79
N LEU A 26 -14.98 -8.34 5.81
CA LEU A 26 -13.90 -9.33 5.71
C LEU A 26 -14.46 -10.66 5.22
N ASP A 27 -13.84 -11.21 4.18
CA ASP A 27 -14.05 -12.61 3.78
C ASP A 27 -13.35 -13.58 4.76
N ASP A 28 -13.52 -14.88 4.54
CA ASP A 28 -12.97 -15.93 5.41
C ASP A 28 -11.45 -16.09 5.32
N SER A 29 -10.77 -15.44 4.36
CA SER A 29 -9.31 -15.48 4.24
C SER A 29 -8.61 -14.61 5.29
N TYR A 30 -9.34 -13.70 5.95
CA TYR A 30 -8.78 -12.79 6.95
C TYR A 30 -8.80 -13.36 8.36
N ARG A 31 -7.64 -13.27 9.00
CA ARG A 31 -7.48 -13.24 10.45
C ARG A 31 -7.29 -11.80 10.91
N VAL A 32 -7.75 -11.48 12.11
CA VAL A 32 -7.77 -10.13 12.66
C VAL A 32 -7.15 -10.14 14.05
N ILE A 33 -6.23 -9.22 14.31
CA ILE A 33 -5.78 -8.90 15.67
C ILE A 33 -6.17 -7.45 15.94
N ILE A 34 -6.96 -7.23 16.98
CA ILE A 34 -7.39 -5.90 17.41
C ILE A 34 -6.57 -5.50 18.63
N PHE A 35 -5.70 -4.51 18.44
CA PHE A 35 -4.84 -3.96 19.49
C PHE A 35 -5.59 -2.87 20.23
N VAL A 36 -5.74 -3.03 21.54
CA VAL A 36 -6.43 -2.10 22.43
C VAL A 36 -5.40 -1.40 23.31
N GLY A 37 -5.45 -0.08 23.34
CA GLY A 37 -4.60 0.78 24.17
C GLY A 37 -4.68 0.45 25.65
N ALA A 38 -3.58 0.69 26.38
CA ALA A 38 -3.54 0.47 27.82
C ALA A 38 -4.60 1.30 28.55
N ASP A 39 -4.75 2.57 28.14
CA ASP A 39 -5.68 3.54 28.72
C ASP A 39 -7.14 3.38 28.22
N GLN A 40 -7.37 2.57 27.17
CA GLN A 40 -8.73 2.27 26.69
C GLN A 40 -9.46 1.35 27.69
N LYS A 41 -10.48 1.89 28.36
CA LYS A 41 -11.23 1.19 29.42
C LYS A 41 -12.35 0.29 28.91
N SER A 42 -12.84 0.54 27.70
CA SER A 42 -13.97 -0.19 27.13
C SER A 42 -13.85 -0.31 25.61
N VAL A 43 -14.60 -1.26 25.07
CA VAL A 43 -14.79 -1.48 23.65
C VAL A 43 -16.30 -1.45 23.38
N PRO A 44 -16.79 -0.84 22.29
CA PRO A 44 -18.21 -0.84 21.96
C PRO A 44 -18.78 -2.25 21.85
N PHE A 45 -19.92 -2.49 22.49
CA PHE A 45 -20.59 -3.80 22.49
C PHE A 45 -20.91 -4.30 21.07
N ASP A 46 -21.32 -3.39 20.18
CA ASP A 46 -21.59 -3.72 18.78
C ASP A 46 -20.35 -4.23 18.04
N LEU A 47 -19.17 -3.67 18.34
CA LEU A 47 -17.94 -4.13 17.74
C LEU A 47 -17.58 -5.54 18.23
N VAL A 48 -17.72 -5.78 19.54
CA VAL A 48 -17.48 -7.11 20.12
C VAL A 48 -18.43 -8.15 19.52
N THR A 49 -19.71 -7.82 19.40
CA THR A 49 -20.74 -8.69 18.80
C THR A 49 -20.38 -9.06 17.35
N ARG A 50 -19.96 -8.08 16.54
CA ARG A 50 -19.50 -8.32 15.16
C ARG A 50 -18.20 -9.12 15.10
N ALA A 51 -17.27 -8.85 16.00
CA ALA A 51 -16.00 -9.58 16.07
C ALA A 51 -16.23 -11.06 16.40
N GLN A 52 -17.13 -11.37 17.33
CA GLN A 52 -17.44 -12.75 17.72
C GLN A 52 -17.93 -13.61 16.55
N GLN A 53 -18.58 -13.02 15.55
CA GLN A 53 -19.01 -13.73 14.33
C GLN A 53 -17.83 -14.28 13.51
N LEU A 54 -16.62 -13.72 13.67
CA LEU A 54 -15.41 -14.24 13.02
C LEU A 54 -14.84 -15.48 13.71
N GLY A 55 -15.35 -15.85 14.89
CA GLY A 55 -14.91 -17.01 15.65
C GLY A 55 -13.42 -16.97 15.97
N SER A 56 -12.71 -18.07 15.71
CA SER A 56 -11.27 -18.19 15.97
C SER A 56 -10.37 -17.31 15.07
N ARG A 57 -10.96 -16.58 14.10
CA ARG A 57 -10.21 -15.68 13.21
C ARG A 57 -9.94 -14.32 13.85
N VAL A 58 -10.57 -13.96 14.97
CA VAL A 58 -10.31 -12.70 15.68
C VAL A 58 -9.58 -12.92 17.00
N GLU A 59 -8.61 -12.06 17.28
CA GLU A 59 -7.87 -12.00 18.54
C GLU A 59 -7.91 -10.57 19.09
N TRP A 60 -8.16 -10.43 20.39
CA TRP A 60 -8.11 -9.16 21.10
C TRP A 60 -6.81 -9.08 21.89
N GLN A 61 -6.01 -8.04 21.65
CA GLN A 61 -4.75 -7.84 22.34
C GLN A 61 -4.73 -6.48 23.02
N LYS A 62 -5.06 -6.45 24.32
CA LYS A 62 -4.86 -5.25 25.13
C LYS A 62 -3.40 -5.14 25.51
N ILE A 63 -2.77 -4.01 25.17
CA ILE A 63 -1.36 -3.76 25.52
C ILE A 63 -1.24 -3.33 26.99
N THR A 64 -0.05 -3.51 27.54
CA THR A 64 0.32 -3.04 28.88
C THR A 64 1.37 -1.93 28.79
N GLY A 65 1.28 -0.95 29.67
CA GLY A 65 2.24 0.15 29.76
C GLY A 65 1.82 1.37 28.94
N ASN A 66 2.18 2.53 29.45
CA ASN A 66 1.84 3.82 28.87
C ASN A 66 3.12 4.46 28.30
N GLY A 67 2.99 5.02 27.11
CA GLY A 67 4.09 5.70 26.42
C GLY A 67 3.65 6.17 25.05
N SER A 68 4.24 7.26 24.57
CA SER A 68 3.98 7.73 23.20
C SER A 68 4.27 6.60 22.22
N ASN A 69 3.29 6.27 21.37
CA ASN A 69 3.38 5.23 20.35
C ASN A 69 3.57 3.79 20.90
N ALA A 70 3.23 3.53 22.16
CA ALA A 70 3.38 2.19 22.75
C ALA A 70 2.67 1.14 21.90
N LEU A 71 1.42 1.39 21.50
CA LEU A 71 0.62 0.48 20.68
C LEU A 71 1.27 0.18 19.32
N ASP A 72 1.88 1.19 18.69
CA ASP A 72 2.57 1.04 17.41
C ASP A 72 3.74 0.06 17.50
N PHE A 73 4.49 0.08 18.61
CA PHE A 73 5.57 -0.87 18.85
C PHE A 73 5.05 -2.31 19.02
N PHE A 74 3.92 -2.52 19.69
CA PHE A 74 3.30 -3.85 19.78
C PHE A 74 2.86 -4.35 18.40
N ILE A 75 2.27 -3.49 17.57
CA ILE A 75 1.90 -3.84 16.18
C ILE A 75 3.15 -4.19 15.36
N ALA A 76 4.20 -3.36 15.42
CA ALA A 76 5.45 -3.59 14.71
C ALA A 76 6.13 -4.91 15.12
N PHE A 77 6.16 -5.19 16.42
CA PHE A 77 6.68 -6.44 16.96
C PHE A 77 5.87 -7.65 16.46
N GLN A 78 4.53 -7.55 16.48
CA GLN A 78 3.68 -8.64 16.00
C GLN A 78 3.87 -8.90 14.50
N LEU A 79 4.02 -7.84 13.69
CA LEU A 79 4.37 -7.98 12.27
C LEU A 79 5.67 -8.77 12.09
N GLY A 80 6.72 -8.40 12.83
CA GLY A 80 8.00 -9.11 12.81
C GLY A 80 7.84 -10.61 13.11
N ARG A 81 7.12 -10.95 14.18
CA ARG A 81 6.83 -12.35 14.55
C ARG A 81 6.06 -13.10 13.47
N VAL A 82 5.10 -12.45 12.83
CA VAL A 82 4.25 -13.05 11.80
C VAL A 82 5.08 -13.37 10.54
N PHE A 83 5.92 -12.44 10.11
CA PHE A 83 6.80 -12.65 8.96
C PHE A 83 7.90 -13.69 9.21
N ASP A 84 8.36 -13.82 10.46
CA ASP A 84 9.33 -14.83 10.86
C ASP A 84 8.73 -16.25 10.88
N LYS A 85 7.51 -16.40 11.41
CA LYS A 85 6.89 -17.72 11.64
C LYS A 85 6.13 -18.30 10.44
N SER A 86 5.68 -17.48 9.51
CA SER A 86 4.75 -17.89 8.46
C SER A 86 5.34 -17.65 7.06
N PRO A 87 5.22 -18.62 6.13
CA PRO A 87 5.69 -18.40 4.77
C PRO A 87 4.78 -17.40 4.04
N ARG A 88 5.25 -16.15 3.96
CA ARG A 88 4.71 -15.06 3.11
C ARG A 88 3.23 -14.68 3.37
N PRO A 89 2.87 -14.28 4.61
CA PRO A 89 1.55 -13.71 4.89
C PRO A 89 1.37 -12.36 4.17
N GLU A 90 0.13 -12.00 3.87
CA GLU A 90 -0.23 -10.64 3.45
C GLU A 90 -0.79 -9.90 4.65
N CYS A 91 -0.05 -8.90 5.13
CA CYS A 91 -0.40 -8.12 6.31
C CYS A 91 -0.99 -6.77 5.92
N THR A 92 -2.04 -6.34 6.62
CA THR A 92 -2.65 -5.02 6.48
C THR A 92 -2.77 -4.38 7.86
N ILE A 93 -2.24 -3.17 8.02
CA ILE A 93 -2.42 -2.35 9.22
C ILE A 93 -3.61 -1.42 8.97
N LEU A 94 -4.62 -1.44 9.84
CA LEU A 94 -5.69 -0.45 9.86
C LEU A 94 -5.36 0.62 10.89
N SER A 95 -4.84 1.75 10.43
CA SER A 95 -4.51 2.93 11.25
C SER A 95 -4.45 4.19 10.38
N ARG A 96 -4.87 5.34 10.91
CA ARG A 96 -4.65 6.66 10.29
C ARG A 96 -3.29 7.25 10.66
N ASP A 97 -2.53 6.63 11.56
CA ASP A 97 -1.18 7.08 11.86
C ASP A 97 -0.22 6.78 10.69
N LYS A 98 0.47 7.83 10.23
CA LYS A 98 1.48 7.74 9.18
C LYS A 98 2.84 7.30 9.73
N GLY A 99 3.02 7.21 11.05
CA GLY A 99 4.22 6.69 11.70
C GLY A 99 4.58 5.27 11.29
N PHE A 100 3.59 4.47 10.84
CA PHE A 100 3.82 3.15 10.26
C PHE A 100 4.38 3.16 8.81
N ASP A 101 4.27 4.26 8.06
CA ASP A 101 4.64 4.28 6.64
C ASP A 101 6.12 3.92 6.38
N PRO A 102 7.10 4.38 7.19
CA PRO A 102 8.49 3.92 7.09
C PRO A 102 8.65 2.41 7.30
N LEU A 103 7.95 1.83 8.30
CA LEU A 103 7.97 0.39 8.56
C LEU A 103 7.40 -0.39 7.38
N VAL A 104 6.24 0.03 6.85
CA VAL A 104 5.61 -0.60 5.69
C VAL A 104 6.54 -0.57 4.47
N ARG A 105 7.26 0.53 4.22
CA ARG A 105 8.24 0.61 3.13
C ARG A 105 9.40 -0.37 3.34
N PHE A 106 9.95 -0.42 4.56
CA PHE A 106 11.03 -1.33 4.91
C PHE A 106 10.61 -2.79 4.69
N LEU A 107 9.44 -3.19 5.19
CA LEU A 107 8.93 -4.55 5.02
C LEU A 107 8.79 -4.94 3.54
N ASN A 108 8.17 -4.07 2.73
CA ASN A 108 7.98 -4.35 1.32
C ASN A 108 9.29 -4.44 0.53
N SER A 109 10.33 -3.68 0.91
CA SER A 109 11.67 -3.83 0.29
C SER A 109 12.30 -5.20 0.56
N GLY A 110 11.94 -5.86 1.67
CA GLY A 110 12.34 -7.23 2.01
C GLY A 110 11.41 -8.32 1.47
N ALA A 111 10.57 -8.01 0.46
CA ALA A 111 9.55 -8.92 -0.10
C ALA A 111 8.48 -9.40 0.92
N MET A 112 8.33 -8.70 2.05
CA MET A 112 7.26 -8.91 3.02
C MET A 112 6.06 -8.04 2.64
N LYS A 113 4.97 -8.67 2.20
CA LYS A 113 3.77 -7.96 1.74
C LYS A 113 3.03 -7.32 2.91
N CYS A 114 3.19 -6.01 3.05
CA CYS A 114 2.51 -5.23 4.07
C CYS A 114 1.93 -3.95 3.48
N ARG A 115 0.77 -3.51 3.96
CA ARG A 115 0.23 -2.18 3.63
C ARG A 115 -0.44 -1.56 4.84
N ARG A 116 -0.64 -0.24 4.79
CA ARG A 116 -1.50 0.48 5.73
C ARG A 116 -2.73 1.01 5.00
N ILE A 117 -3.87 0.91 5.65
CA ILE A 117 -5.15 1.48 5.21
C ILE A 117 -5.72 2.33 6.34
N THR A 118 -6.54 3.32 6.00
CA THR A 118 -7.21 4.18 6.99
C THR A 118 -8.64 3.71 7.29
N SER A 119 -9.21 2.90 6.41
CA SER A 119 -10.55 2.34 6.53
C SER A 119 -10.62 0.97 5.86
N LEU A 120 -11.52 0.09 6.34
CA LEU A 120 -11.74 -1.21 5.71
C LEU A 120 -12.30 -1.12 4.29
N GLY A 121 -12.81 0.05 3.86
CA GLY A 121 -13.19 0.27 2.47
C GLY A 121 -12.03 0.11 1.50
N GLU A 122 -10.82 0.39 1.95
CA GLU A 122 -9.59 0.24 1.19
C GLU A 122 -9.15 -1.22 1.02
N LEU A 123 -9.81 -2.19 1.68
CA LEU A 123 -9.43 -3.59 1.56
C LEU A 123 -9.60 -4.14 0.15
N HIS A 124 -10.75 -3.85 -0.48
CA HIS A 124 -11.11 -4.29 -1.83
C HIS A 124 -10.63 -3.34 -2.92
N HIS A 125 -10.20 -2.13 -2.54
CA HIS A 125 -9.41 -1.29 -3.43
C HIS A 125 -8.05 -1.96 -3.58
N LYS A 126 -7.94 -2.80 -4.62
CA LYS A 126 -6.70 -3.38 -5.14
C LYS A 126 -5.60 -2.33 -5.00
N ALA A 127 -4.66 -2.59 -4.11
CA ALA A 127 -3.64 -1.69 -3.59
C ALA A 127 -3.34 -0.49 -4.50
N VAL A 128 -3.96 0.65 -4.21
CA VAL A 128 -3.49 1.95 -4.68
C VAL A 128 -2.59 2.56 -3.59
N THR A 129 -1.61 1.81 -3.09
CA THR A 129 -0.52 2.30 -2.20
C THR A 129 0.46 1.19 -1.80
N ALA A 130 1.11 0.61 -2.80
CA ALA A 130 2.53 0.26 -2.74
C ALA A 130 3.06 0.59 -4.15
N ALA A 131 4.31 1.07 -4.27
CA ALA A 131 4.94 1.56 -5.50
C ALA A 131 4.32 0.98 -6.79
N PRO A 132 3.96 1.80 -7.81
CA PRO A 132 3.05 1.42 -8.88
C PRO A 132 3.47 0.08 -9.48
N SER A 133 2.78 -0.99 -9.05
CA SER A 133 2.72 -2.23 -9.79
C SER A 133 1.73 -1.94 -10.91
N VAL A 134 2.30 -1.32 -11.94
CA VAL A 134 1.75 -1.12 -13.27
C VAL A 134 0.81 -2.29 -13.58
N PRO A 135 -0.52 -2.10 -13.69
CA PRO A 135 -1.40 -3.14 -14.21
C PRO A 135 -0.81 -3.63 -15.53
N ALA A 136 -0.89 -4.92 -15.83
CA ALA A 136 -0.26 -5.55 -17.00
C ALA A 136 -0.56 -4.87 -18.37
N ALA A 137 -1.54 -3.96 -18.41
CA ALA A 137 -1.87 -3.11 -19.56
C ALA A 137 -1.06 -1.79 -19.68
N GLU A 138 -0.43 -1.30 -18.61
CA GLU A 138 0.38 -0.07 -18.59
C GLU A 138 1.86 -0.32 -18.90
N GLU A 139 2.34 -1.55 -18.74
CA GLU A 139 3.72 -1.96 -19.06
C GLU A 139 4.09 -1.81 -20.55
N PRO A 140 3.23 -2.13 -21.53
CA PRO A 140 3.52 -1.86 -22.94
C PRO A 140 3.57 -0.34 -23.24
N LYS A 141 2.73 0.48 -22.59
CA LYS A 141 2.74 1.94 -22.79
C LYS A 141 4.00 2.56 -22.23
N LEU A 142 4.42 2.16 -21.03
CA LEU A 142 5.67 2.61 -20.42
C LEU A 142 6.88 2.20 -21.26
N LYS A 143 6.94 0.94 -21.72
CA LYS A 143 8.00 0.47 -22.63
C LYS A 143 8.07 1.32 -23.89
N ARG A 144 6.92 1.61 -24.51
CA ARG A 144 6.87 2.47 -25.71
C ARG A 144 7.38 3.88 -25.44
N VAL A 145 7.01 4.49 -24.32
CA VAL A 145 7.48 5.83 -23.95
C VAL A 145 8.99 5.85 -23.74
N VAL A 146 9.54 4.86 -23.03
CA VAL A 146 10.99 4.73 -22.79
C VAL A 146 11.74 4.50 -24.11
N GLU A 147 11.23 3.63 -24.99
CA GLU A 147 11.81 3.38 -26.31
C GLU A 147 11.84 4.63 -27.18
N VAL A 148 10.71 5.35 -27.30
CA VAL A 148 10.62 6.56 -28.12
C VAL A 148 11.52 7.67 -27.56
N LEU A 149 11.53 7.88 -26.25
CA LEU A 149 12.39 8.87 -25.61
C LEU A 149 13.88 8.48 -25.67
N GLY A 150 14.18 7.18 -25.62
CA GLY A 150 15.54 6.64 -25.76
C GLY A 150 16.13 6.92 -27.13
N ASN A 151 15.31 6.76 -28.18
CA ASN A 151 15.68 7.00 -29.58
C ASN A 151 15.81 8.50 -29.94
N LEU A 152 15.38 9.42 -29.08
CA LEU A 152 15.60 10.85 -29.28
C LEU A 152 17.03 11.24 -28.87
N GLU A 153 17.65 12.11 -29.67
CA GLU A 153 18.89 12.77 -29.28
C GLU A 153 18.75 13.51 -27.95
N LYS A 154 19.81 13.53 -27.13
CA LYS A 154 19.82 14.16 -25.79
C LYS A 154 19.32 15.61 -25.77
N ARG A 155 19.47 16.35 -26.88
CA ARG A 155 19.00 17.74 -27.03
C ARG A 155 17.50 17.84 -27.30
N GLY A 156 16.90 16.83 -27.95
CA GLY A 156 15.48 16.79 -28.31
C GLY A 156 14.56 16.26 -27.20
N ARG A 157 15.12 15.75 -26.10
CA ARG A 157 14.32 15.20 -24.99
C ARG A 157 13.65 16.33 -24.18
N PRO A 158 12.34 16.21 -23.85
CA PRO A 158 11.64 17.20 -23.04
C PRO A 158 12.30 17.43 -21.67
N ARG A 159 12.69 18.66 -21.37
CA ARG A 159 13.38 18.99 -20.10
C ARG A 159 12.46 19.52 -19.00
N LYS A 160 11.18 19.75 -19.29
CA LYS A 160 10.21 20.27 -18.32
C LYS A 160 9.02 19.32 -18.24
N ARG A 161 8.42 19.20 -17.05
CA ARG A 161 7.27 18.33 -16.81
C ARG A 161 6.11 18.57 -17.76
N LYS A 162 5.75 19.85 -17.96
CA LYS A 162 4.67 20.24 -18.89
C LYS A 162 4.95 19.76 -20.32
N THR A 163 6.18 19.91 -20.80
CA THR A 163 6.60 19.49 -22.13
C THR A 163 6.65 17.96 -22.24
N LEU A 164 7.08 17.26 -21.19
CA LEU A 164 7.07 15.79 -21.14
C LEU A 164 5.64 15.25 -21.20
N SER A 165 4.73 15.82 -20.42
CA SER A 165 3.30 15.43 -20.41
C SER A 165 2.67 15.60 -21.80
N GLN A 166 2.95 16.73 -22.47
CA GLN A 166 2.51 16.97 -23.86
C GLN A 166 3.12 15.98 -24.86
N ALA A 167 4.43 15.69 -24.73
CA ALA A 167 5.12 14.74 -25.60
C ALA A 167 4.55 13.32 -25.46
N ILE A 168 4.32 12.85 -24.22
CA ILE A 168 3.73 11.53 -23.94
C ILE A 168 2.31 11.48 -24.52
N SER A 169 1.49 12.51 -24.30
CA SER A 169 0.14 12.57 -24.90
C SER A 169 0.18 12.47 -26.43
N ALA A 170 1.15 13.14 -27.08
CA ALA A 170 1.35 13.10 -28.53
C ALA A 170 1.79 11.71 -29.05
N MET A 171 2.65 10.98 -28.32
CA MET A 171 3.08 9.62 -28.67
C MET A 171 1.90 8.64 -28.81
N PHE A 172 0.84 8.87 -28.03
CA PHE A 172 -0.39 8.08 -28.06
C PHE A 172 -1.52 8.75 -28.88
N GLN A 173 -1.20 9.71 -29.76
CA GLN A 173 -2.17 10.42 -30.60
C GLN A 173 -3.32 11.05 -29.78
N LYS A 174 -3.04 11.49 -28.54
CA LYS A 174 -4.03 12.03 -27.59
C LYS A 174 -5.19 11.06 -27.26
N ARG A 175 -5.01 9.76 -27.48
CA ARG A 175 -6.01 8.72 -27.18
C ARG A 175 -6.00 8.26 -25.72
N ILE A 176 -5.07 8.77 -24.91
CA ILE A 176 -5.01 8.50 -23.47
C ILE A 176 -5.36 9.76 -22.67
N PRO A 177 -6.11 9.62 -21.57
CA PRO A 177 -6.51 10.75 -20.75
C PRO A 177 -5.31 11.35 -20.01
N THR A 178 -5.39 12.63 -19.62
CA THR A 178 -4.32 13.33 -18.88
C THR A 178 -3.93 12.60 -17.59
N GLN A 179 -4.90 11.99 -16.90
CA GLN A 179 -4.63 11.20 -15.71
C GLN A 179 -3.71 10.00 -15.98
N GLU A 180 -3.85 9.37 -17.15
CA GLU A 180 -2.98 8.26 -17.57
C GLU A 180 -1.56 8.75 -17.91
N VAL A 181 -1.46 9.93 -18.53
CA VAL A 181 -0.16 10.56 -18.81
C VAL A 181 0.61 10.86 -17.51
N GLU A 182 -0.07 11.44 -16.52
CA GLU A 182 0.55 11.72 -15.22
C GLU A 182 0.93 10.44 -14.47
N ARG A 183 0.16 9.34 -14.61
CA ARG A 183 0.53 8.02 -14.07
C ARG A 183 1.81 7.47 -14.71
N ILE A 184 1.97 7.62 -16.03
CA ILE A 184 3.20 7.21 -16.73
C ILE A 184 4.40 8.01 -16.20
N ILE A 185 4.28 9.34 -16.08
CA ILE A 185 5.35 10.19 -15.54
C ILE A 185 5.68 9.80 -14.09
N ALA A 186 4.68 9.61 -13.24
CA ALA A 186 4.86 9.16 -11.87
C ALA A 186 5.58 7.81 -11.79
N THR A 187 5.27 6.89 -12.73
CA THR A 187 5.94 5.59 -12.83
C THR A 187 7.39 5.73 -13.28
N MET A 188 7.69 6.62 -14.23
CA MET A 188 9.07 6.90 -14.66
C MET A 188 9.92 7.48 -13.52
N LEU A 189 9.36 8.37 -12.70
CA LEU A 189 10.01 8.91 -11.49
C LEU A 189 10.21 7.81 -10.44
N ALA A 190 9.19 7.00 -10.17
CA ALA A 190 9.26 5.93 -9.18
C ALA A 190 10.29 4.85 -9.55
N ARG A 191 10.45 4.55 -10.85
CA ARG A 191 11.45 3.61 -11.37
C ARG A 191 12.84 4.22 -11.56
N ARG A 192 13.04 5.50 -11.20
CA ARG A 192 14.27 6.26 -11.44
C ARG A 192 14.72 6.27 -12.92
N LEU A 193 13.78 6.19 -13.85
CA LEU A 193 14.05 6.38 -15.29
C LEU A 193 14.25 7.86 -15.61
N ILE A 194 13.60 8.72 -14.83
CA ILE A 194 13.80 10.16 -14.85
C ILE A 194 13.92 10.68 -13.42
N THR A 195 14.58 11.82 -13.26
CA THR A 195 14.62 12.61 -12.04
C THR A 195 14.11 14.02 -12.31
N GLU A 196 13.46 14.64 -11.33
CA GLU A 196 12.93 16.01 -11.43
C GLU A 196 13.57 16.88 -10.33
N ALA A 197 14.34 17.89 -10.74
CA ALA A 197 14.98 18.84 -9.83
C ALA A 197 14.90 20.25 -10.44
N HIS A 198 14.56 21.25 -9.62
CA HIS A 198 14.49 22.66 -10.05
C HIS A 198 13.64 22.88 -11.33
N ASN A 199 12.51 22.16 -11.44
CA ASN A 199 11.61 22.20 -12.60
C ASN A 199 12.25 21.70 -13.93
N ALA A 200 13.35 20.96 -13.83
CA ALA A 200 14.04 20.31 -14.92
C ALA A 200 14.00 18.78 -14.76
N ILE A 201 13.86 18.08 -15.89
CA ILE A 201 13.84 16.62 -15.98
C ILE A 201 15.18 16.13 -16.55
N THR A 202 15.78 15.18 -15.84
CA THR A 202 16.96 14.43 -16.27
C THR A 202 16.55 12.98 -16.57
N TYR A 203 17.15 12.38 -17.60
CA TYR A 203 16.86 11.02 -18.05
C TYR A 203 18.03 10.11 -17.68
N GLU A 204 17.73 8.95 -17.10
CA GLU A 204 18.70 7.97 -16.60
C GLU A 204 18.84 6.73 -17.53
N PHE A 205 18.31 6.83 -18.76
CA PHE A 205 18.34 5.80 -19.80
C PHE A 205 18.66 6.39 -21.18
#